data_AF-A0A351Q3A7-F1
#
_entry.id   AF-A0A351Q3A7-F1
#
_cell.length_a   1.000
_cell.length_b   1.000
_cell.length_c   1.000
_cell.angle_alpha   90.00
_cell.angle_beta   90.00
_cell.angle_gamma   90.00
#
_symmetry.space_group_name_H-M   'P 1'
#
loop_
_entity.id
_entity.type
_entity.pdbx_description
1 polymer ?
#
loop_
_entity_poly.entity_id
_entity_poly.type
_entity_poly.pdbx_seq_one_letter_code
_entity_poly.pdbx_strand_id
1 'polypeptide(L)'
;EDFQKQVEAAQPLSEFLFEQLSDGIDASTADGKARLSKVCAPQINRIPQGVFRQLMLEELSRRTGISADNLRDYVASHKAPEHRSAAPVAQKAPTFASNPDPQNYEHDYERDEQPPEYQPGNEHELFPDIGTERSTKIRLSPIKFLTALLLNHPGLAEHVDDIEFLKTAPDADMTLFLRVLKVVQENPNYKPSHIFAYWLGTHGNAQETKVLQALAASELYHPPKGTGRDDHQEFCDTLNHVTRSAFDALPAAEKAIHLLAQNTLNEREIKQLHKIRMQLADDPQSNELKNKIKQRLVV
;
A
#
# COMPACT_ATOMS: atom_id res chain seq x y z
N GLU A 1 5.13 -9.91 50.74
CA GLU A 1 3.71 -10.29 50.68
C GLU A 1 2.80 -9.11 50.26
N ASP A 2 3.07 -7.88 50.71
CA ASP A 2 2.22 -6.72 50.36
C ASP A 2 2.25 -6.30 48.88
N PHE A 3 3.36 -6.49 48.16
CA PHE A 3 3.42 -6.25 46.72
C PHE A 3 2.46 -7.15 45.93
N GLN A 4 2.38 -8.44 46.28
CA GLN A 4 1.49 -9.38 45.61
C GLN A 4 0.02 -9.00 45.80
N LYS A 5 -0.34 -8.57 47.03
CA LYS A 5 -1.67 -8.03 47.34
C LYS A 5 -2.00 -6.77 46.55
N GLN A 6 -1.02 -5.89 46.34
CA GLN A 6 -1.20 -4.69 45.52
C GLN A 6 -1.38 -5.01 44.04
N VAL A 7 -0.67 -6.03 43.51
CA VAL A 7 -0.86 -6.50 42.13
C VAL A 7 -2.22 -7.16 41.93
N GLU A 8 -2.69 -7.95 42.90
CA GLU A 8 -4.01 -8.56 42.86
C GLU A 8 -5.15 -7.54 43.00
N ALA A 9 -4.93 -6.45 43.74
CA ALA A 9 -5.88 -5.35 43.89
C ALA A 9 -5.75 -4.26 42.80
N ALA A 10 -4.83 -4.40 41.86
CA ALA A 10 -4.61 -3.39 40.83
C ALA A 10 -5.76 -3.36 39.81
N GLN A 11 -6.26 -2.16 39.50
CA GLN A 11 -7.28 -1.98 38.48
C GLN A 11 -6.73 -2.40 37.10
N PRO A 12 -7.45 -3.23 36.34
CA PRO A 12 -7.04 -3.57 34.98
C PRO A 12 -6.90 -2.31 34.11
N LEU A 13 -5.82 -2.25 33.32
CA LEU A 13 -5.54 -1.12 32.43
C LEU A 13 -6.71 -0.80 31.49
N SER A 14 -7.41 -1.83 31.00
CA SER A 14 -8.57 -1.66 30.13
C SER A 14 -9.69 -0.90 30.81
N GLU A 15 -9.98 -1.24 32.06
CA GLU A 15 -11.05 -0.63 32.85
C GLU A 15 -10.71 0.82 33.19
N PHE A 16 -9.50 1.04 33.71
CA PHE A 16 -9.01 2.38 34.02
C PHE A 16 -9.02 3.30 32.79
N LEU A 17 -8.55 2.81 31.64
CA LEU A 17 -8.51 3.62 30.42
C LEU A 17 -9.92 4.05 29.99
N PHE A 18 -10.88 3.12 29.93
CA PHE A 18 -12.22 3.48 29.48
C PHE A 18 -12.96 4.33 30.50
N GLU A 19 -12.74 4.13 31.80
CA GLU A 19 -13.31 4.98 32.84
C GLU A 19 -12.83 6.44 32.68
N GLN A 20 -11.52 6.64 32.54
CA GLN A 20 -10.94 7.98 32.36
C GLN A 20 -11.36 8.64 31.04
N LEU A 21 -11.44 7.88 29.95
CA LEU A 21 -11.80 8.43 28.64
C LEU A 21 -13.31 8.59 28.41
N SER A 22 -14.14 7.95 29.25
CA SER A 22 -15.60 8.13 29.22
C SER A 22 -16.08 9.21 30.18
N ASP A 23 -15.18 9.82 30.96
CA ASP A 23 -15.55 10.85 31.92
C ASP A 23 -16.21 12.05 31.22
N GLY A 24 -17.40 12.43 31.69
CA GLY A 24 -18.23 13.46 31.06
C GLY A 24 -18.81 13.12 29.68
N ILE A 25 -18.73 11.86 29.21
CA ILE A 25 -19.28 11.44 27.91
C ILE A 25 -20.49 10.50 28.11
N ASP A 26 -21.66 10.95 27.65
CA ASP A 26 -22.88 10.13 27.69
C ASP A 26 -22.93 9.13 26.52
N ALA A 27 -22.42 7.92 26.75
CA ALA A 27 -22.41 6.82 25.78
C ALA A 27 -23.80 6.26 25.41
N SER A 28 -24.90 6.76 26.00
CA SER A 28 -26.26 6.38 25.58
C SER A 28 -26.71 7.13 24.32
N THR A 29 -26.12 8.30 24.02
CA THR A 29 -26.47 9.15 22.88
C THR A 29 -25.56 8.90 21.67
N ALA A 30 -26.06 9.16 20.47
CA ALA A 30 -25.24 9.04 19.25
C ALA A 30 -24.04 10.00 19.25
N ASP A 31 -24.21 11.24 19.75
CA ASP A 31 -23.13 12.22 19.88
C ASP A 31 -22.07 11.76 20.90
N GLY A 32 -22.50 11.24 22.05
CA GLY A 32 -21.57 10.72 23.05
C GLY A 32 -20.82 9.47 22.59
N LYS A 33 -21.46 8.56 21.85
CA LYS A 33 -20.79 7.42 21.20
C LYS A 33 -19.73 7.85 20.18
N ALA A 34 -20.04 8.86 19.36
CA ALA A 34 -19.09 9.43 18.40
C ALA A 34 -17.90 10.10 19.11
N ARG A 35 -18.16 10.88 20.17
CA ARG A 35 -17.11 11.51 20.98
C ARG A 35 -16.23 10.48 21.68
N LEU A 36 -16.84 9.46 22.29
CA LEU A 36 -16.13 8.38 22.97
C LEU A 36 -15.18 7.65 22.00
N SER A 37 -15.67 7.32 20.81
CA SER A 37 -14.86 6.69 19.74
C SER A 37 -13.69 7.57 19.33
N LYS A 38 -13.94 8.88 19.16
CA LYS A 38 -12.93 9.87 18.78
C LYS A 38 -11.83 10.05 19.83
N VAL A 39 -12.18 10.00 21.12
CA VAL A 39 -11.25 10.17 22.24
C VAL A 39 -10.46 8.88 22.51
N CYS A 40 -11.11 7.71 22.42
CA CYS A 40 -10.48 6.42 22.66
C CYS A 40 -9.54 5.99 21.53
N ALA A 41 -9.89 6.29 20.28
CA ALA A 41 -9.16 5.85 19.11
C ALA A 41 -7.63 6.15 19.14
N PRO A 42 -7.18 7.40 19.40
CA PRO A 42 -5.75 7.70 19.43
C PRO A 42 -5.01 6.99 20.57
N GLN A 43 -5.66 6.78 21.73
CA GLN A 43 -5.02 6.10 22.86
C GLN A 43 -4.86 4.60 22.60
N ILE A 44 -5.85 3.96 21.99
CA ILE A 44 -5.76 2.56 21.55
C ILE A 44 -4.67 2.41 20.47
N ASN A 45 -4.44 3.44 19.63
CA ASN A 45 -3.40 3.40 18.61
C ASN A 45 -1.97 3.35 19.21
N ARG A 46 -1.78 3.88 20.42
CA ARG A 46 -0.49 3.83 21.14
C ARG A 46 -0.17 2.45 21.68
N ILE A 47 -1.17 1.56 21.81
CA ILE A 47 -0.97 0.18 22.24
C ILE A 47 -0.32 -0.60 21.08
N PRO A 48 0.80 -1.31 21.31
CA PRO A 48 1.41 -2.16 20.31
C PRO A 48 0.40 -3.16 19.73
N GLN A 49 0.61 -3.56 18.48
CA GLN A 49 -0.24 -4.57 17.85
C GLN A 49 -0.12 -5.90 18.62
N GLY A 50 -1.28 -6.50 18.94
CA GLY A 50 -1.35 -7.73 19.72
C GLY A 50 -2.78 -8.00 20.21
N VAL A 51 -2.98 -9.14 20.89
CA VAL A 51 -4.29 -9.59 21.39
C VAL A 51 -4.94 -8.54 22.29
N PHE A 52 -4.16 -7.89 23.17
CA PHE A 52 -4.69 -6.87 24.07
C PHE A 52 -5.30 -5.68 23.32
N ARG A 53 -4.65 -5.19 22.26
CA ARG A 53 -5.22 -4.12 21.40
C ARG A 53 -6.52 -4.56 20.74
N GLN A 54 -6.63 -5.81 20.30
CA GLN A 54 -7.87 -6.35 19.73
C GLN A 54 -8.99 -6.37 20.76
N LEU A 55 -8.71 -6.81 21.99
CA LEU A 55 -9.68 -6.79 23.09
C LEU A 55 -10.13 -5.37 23.47
N MET A 56 -9.21 -4.39 23.42
CA MET A 56 -9.55 -2.98 23.64
C MET A 56 -10.48 -2.42 22.54
N LEU A 57 -10.25 -2.79 21.28
CA LEU A 57 -11.13 -2.40 20.17
C LEU A 57 -12.51 -3.07 20.27
N GLU A 58 -12.54 -4.33 20.66
CA GLU A 58 -13.78 -5.08 20.91
C GLU A 58 -14.59 -4.45 22.06
N GLU A 59 -13.92 -4.04 23.13
CA GLU A 59 -14.55 -3.36 24.27
C GLU A 59 -15.10 -1.98 23.87
N LEU A 60 -14.38 -1.21 23.04
CA LEU A 60 -14.88 0.05 22.49
C LEU A 60 -16.08 -0.15 21.55
N SER A 61 -16.07 -1.23 20.75
CA SER A 61 -17.18 -1.64 19.89
C SER A 61 -18.44 -1.92 20.71
N ARG A 62 -18.32 -2.66 21.83
CA ARG A 62 -19.44 -2.94 22.73
C ARG A 62 -20.04 -1.68 23.35
N ARG A 63 -19.20 -0.72 23.72
CA ARG A 63 -19.64 0.55 24.36
C ARG A 63 -20.27 1.52 23.37
N THR A 64 -19.77 1.58 22.14
CA THR A 64 -20.22 2.55 21.13
C THR A 64 -21.27 1.98 20.17
N GLY A 65 -21.36 0.65 20.04
CA GLY A 65 -22.21 -0.03 19.06
C GLY A 65 -21.69 0.07 17.61
N ILE A 66 -20.49 0.61 17.41
CA ILE A 66 -19.82 0.67 16.11
C ILE A 66 -19.03 -0.63 15.95
N SER A 67 -19.09 -1.27 14.78
CA SER A 67 -18.38 -2.53 14.58
C SER A 67 -16.87 -2.37 14.78
N ALA A 68 -16.26 -3.40 15.37
CA ALA A 68 -14.83 -3.43 15.64
C ALA A 68 -13.98 -3.20 14.37
N ASP A 69 -14.47 -3.62 13.20
CA ASP A 69 -13.80 -3.41 11.91
C ASP A 69 -13.80 -1.94 11.47
N ASN A 70 -14.95 -1.25 11.56
CA ASN A 70 -15.02 0.18 11.28
C ASN A 70 -14.17 1.00 12.28
N LEU A 71 -14.11 0.58 13.54
CA LEU A 71 -13.25 1.20 14.55
C LEU A 71 -11.77 0.95 14.27
N ARG A 72 -11.37 -0.21 13.75
CA ARG A 72 -9.99 -0.51 13.34
C ARG A 72 -9.53 0.45 12.24
N ASP A 73 -10.35 0.65 11.22
CA ASP A 73 -10.05 1.56 10.11
C ASP A 73 -10.01 3.03 10.57
N TYR A 74 -10.93 3.40 11.46
CA TYR A 74 -10.97 4.73 12.06
C TYR A 74 -9.74 5.03 12.93
N VAL A 75 -9.33 4.07 13.77
CA VAL A 75 -8.12 4.16 14.63
C VAL A 75 -6.84 4.20 13.80
N ALA A 76 -6.78 3.43 12.70
CA ALA A 76 -5.64 3.41 11.80
C ALA A 76 -5.48 4.72 11.02
N SER A 77 -6.60 5.39 10.68
CA SER A 77 -6.61 6.66 9.96
C SER A 77 -6.36 7.88 10.86
N HIS A 78 -6.67 7.81 12.16
CA HIS A 78 -6.44 8.89 13.11
C HIS A 78 -5.17 8.66 13.94
N LYS A 79 -4.00 9.06 13.38
CA LYS A 79 -2.81 9.32 14.20
C LYS A 79 -3.10 10.50 15.11
N ALA A 80 -2.66 10.43 16.37
CA ALA A 80 -2.78 11.53 17.31
C ALA A 80 -2.27 12.83 16.67
N PRO A 81 -2.96 13.97 16.81
CA PRO A 81 -2.37 15.24 16.41
C PRO A 81 -1.10 15.41 17.25
N GLU A 82 0.06 15.34 16.58
CA GLU A 82 1.28 15.89 17.16
C GLU A 82 0.93 17.31 17.61
N HIS A 83 1.32 17.63 18.86
CA HIS A 83 1.11 18.95 19.43
C HIS A 83 1.49 19.98 18.38
N ARG A 84 0.49 20.77 17.97
CA ARG A 84 0.63 21.87 17.02
C ARG A 84 1.51 22.92 17.68
N SER A 85 2.83 22.73 17.61
CA SER A 85 3.80 23.79 17.82
C SER A 85 3.47 24.85 16.78
N ALA A 86 2.84 25.93 17.23
CA ALA A 86 2.45 27.03 16.38
C ALA A 86 3.71 27.60 15.72
N ALA A 87 3.88 27.33 14.42
CA ALA A 87 4.86 28.03 13.61
C ALA A 87 4.43 29.50 13.49
N PRO A 88 5.28 30.49 13.83
CA PRO A 88 4.95 31.89 13.64
C PRO A 88 4.99 32.22 12.15
N VAL A 89 3.95 32.93 11.70
CA VAL A 89 3.82 33.44 10.34
C VAL A 89 4.92 34.49 10.11
N ALA A 90 5.88 34.18 9.24
CA ALA A 90 6.95 35.10 8.86
C ALA A 90 6.37 36.29 8.07
N GLN A 91 6.26 37.44 8.75
CA GLN A 91 6.03 38.73 8.12
C GLN A 91 7.33 39.22 7.47
N LYS A 92 7.26 39.60 6.19
CA LYS A 92 8.34 40.27 5.47
C LYS A 92 8.63 41.63 6.12
N ALA A 93 9.89 41.88 6.47
CA ALA A 93 10.41 43.21 6.77
C ALA A 93 11.50 43.60 5.75
N PRO A 94 11.62 44.90 5.39
CA PRO A 94 12.52 45.38 4.35
C PRO A 94 13.94 45.62 4.87
N THR A 95 14.87 45.65 3.90
CA THR A 95 16.30 45.98 4.00
C THR A 95 16.60 47.35 4.59
N PHE A 96 17.55 47.44 5.52
CA PHE A 96 18.50 48.56 5.64
C PHE A 96 19.83 48.08 6.27
N ALA A 97 20.92 48.69 5.81
CA ALA A 97 22.32 48.34 6.08
C ALA A 97 22.92 49.05 7.31
N SER A 98 24.13 48.59 7.67
CA SER A 98 25.28 49.29 8.34
C SER A 98 25.63 48.86 9.78
N ASN A 99 26.86 48.34 9.92
CA ASN A 99 27.69 48.20 11.14
C ASN A 99 28.28 49.57 11.59
N PRO A 100 29.14 49.71 12.64
CA PRO A 100 29.28 49.01 13.95
C PRO A 100 29.57 49.96 15.18
N ASP A 101 29.38 49.43 16.43
CA ASP A 101 30.06 49.68 17.75
C ASP A 101 30.44 51.10 18.27
N PRO A 102 30.94 51.34 19.52
CA PRO A 102 30.83 50.66 20.84
C PRO A 102 30.49 51.62 22.02
N GLN A 103 30.32 51.09 23.25
CA GLN A 103 30.96 51.54 24.52
C GLN A 103 30.09 51.37 25.80
N ASN A 104 30.56 50.46 26.67
CA ASN A 104 30.88 50.63 28.10
C ASN A 104 29.83 51.16 29.09
N TYR A 105 29.58 50.44 30.20
CA TYR A 105 29.79 50.93 31.58
C TYR A 105 29.57 49.81 32.64
N GLU A 106 30.50 49.77 33.59
CA GLU A 106 30.71 48.86 34.72
C GLU A 106 29.75 49.03 35.92
N HIS A 107 29.60 47.94 36.71
CA HIS A 107 29.81 47.80 38.18
C HIS A 107 28.82 46.79 38.82
N ASP A 108 29.30 45.62 39.28
CA ASP A 108 29.76 45.27 40.67
C ASP A 108 28.63 45.21 41.71
N TYR A 109 28.32 44.01 42.28
CA TYR A 109 28.71 43.59 43.65
C TYR A 109 28.36 42.11 43.97
N GLU A 110 29.39 41.42 44.48
CA GLU A 110 29.43 40.43 45.58
C GLU A 110 28.62 39.09 45.56
N ARG A 111 29.42 38.00 45.46
CA ARG A 111 29.57 36.88 46.43
C ARG A 111 28.40 35.89 46.64
N ASP A 112 28.54 34.67 46.12
CA ASP A 112 28.96 33.46 46.87
C ASP A 112 29.02 32.20 45.96
N GLU A 113 29.75 31.21 46.42
CA GLU A 113 30.41 30.11 45.69
C GLU A 113 29.50 29.09 44.97
N GLN A 114 29.97 28.63 43.80
CA GLN A 114 29.41 27.53 43.00
C GLN A 114 29.75 26.14 43.55
N PRO A 115 28.90 25.12 43.28
CA PRO A 115 29.38 23.78 42.92
C PRO A 115 29.26 23.56 41.40
N PRO A 116 30.15 22.77 40.78
CA PRO A 116 30.24 22.64 39.32
C PRO A 116 29.07 21.83 38.75
N GLU A 117 28.30 22.45 37.86
CA GLU A 117 27.39 21.75 36.95
C GLU A 117 28.21 20.95 35.93
N TYR A 118 28.00 19.64 35.94
CA TYR A 118 28.48 18.73 34.90
C TYR A 118 27.84 19.13 33.57
N GLN A 119 28.59 19.77 32.68
CA GLN A 119 28.22 19.88 31.27
C GLN A 119 28.51 18.53 30.58
N PRO A 120 27.50 17.80 30.08
CA PRO A 120 27.76 16.76 29.11
C PRO A 120 28.19 17.47 27.82
N GLY A 121 29.42 17.20 27.38
CA GLY A 121 29.95 17.71 26.13
C GLY A 121 29.00 17.42 24.96
N ASN A 122 28.74 18.46 24.18
CA ASN A 122 28.17 18.34 22.84
C ASN A 122 29.21 17.70 21.91
N GLU A 123 29.35 16.39 22.01
CA GLU A 123 29.89 15.53 20.96
C GLU A 123 28.80 14.53 20.55
N HIS A 124 27.68 15.09 20.07
CA HIS A 124 26.84 14.31 19.16
C HIS A 124 27.61 14.21 17.85
N GLU A 125 28.36 13.11 17.70
CA GLU A 125 28.69 12.59 16.39
C GLU A 125 27.41 12.66 15.54
N LEU A 126 27.48 13.36 14.40
CA LEU A 126 26.42 13.32 13.41
C LEU A 126 26.28 11.87 12.95
N PHE A 127 25.42 11.11 13.62
CA PHE A 127 24.78 9.98 12.99
C PHE A 127 24.14 10.53 11.71
N PRO A 128 24.47 9.99 10.53
CA PRO A 128 23.77 10.38 9.32
C PRO A 128 22.29 10.13 9.61
N ASP A 129 21.52 11.21 9.53
CA ASP A 129 20.08 11.19 9.50
C ASP A 129 19.69 10.13 8.47
N ILE A 130 19.37 8.92 8.93
CA ILE A 130 18.56 7.99 8.16
C ILE A 130 17.21 8.67 8.19
N GLY A 131 17.08 9.69 7.33
CA GLY A 131 15.82 10.23 6.94
C GLY A 131 15.00 9.00 6.65
N THR A 132 13.94 8.81 7.44
CA THR A 132 12.84 7.95 7.04
C THR A 132 12.44 8.48 5.68
N GLU A 133 13.03 7.92 4.63
CA GLU A 133 12.63 8.18 3.28
C GLU A 133 11.15 7.89 3.32
N ARG A 134 10.37 8.96 3.18
CA ARG A 134 8.95 8.82 2.96
C ARG A 134 8.90 8.07 1.65
N SER A 135 8.79 6.73 1.74
CA SER A 135 8.55 5.82 0.64
C SER A 135 7.37 6.44 -0.08
N THR A 136 7.69 7.22 -1.12
CA THR A 136 6.67 7.70 -2.02
C THR A 136 6.08 6.40 -2.50
N LYS A 137 4.80 6.16 -2.18
CA LYS A 137 4.07 4.99 -2.64
C LYS A 137 3.99 5.10 -4.16
N ILE A 138 5.10 4.83 -4.85
CA ILE A 138 5.20 4.66 -6.28
C ILE A 138 4.36 3.42 -6.49
N ARG A 139 3.08 3.63 -6.81
CA ARG A 139 2.22 2.54 -7.27
C ARG A 139 2.93 1.99 -8.50
N LEU A 140 3.46 0.78 -8.38
CA LEU A 140 4.02 0.07 -9.53
C LEU A 140 3.02 0.09 -10.68
N SER A 141 3.50 0.11 -11.91
CA SER A 141 2.62 -0.13 -13.05
C SER A 141 1.94 -1.50 -12.89
N PRO A 142 0.73 -1.71 -13.43
CA PRO A 142 0.01 -2.98 -13.30
C PRO A 142 0.85 -4.20 -13.67
N ILE A 143 1.70 -4.11 -14.71
CA ILE A 143 2.60 -5.19 -15.13
C ILE A 143 3.71 -5.46 -14.12
N LYS A 144 4.32 -4.41 -13.57
CA LYS A 144 5.34 -4.55 -12.52
C LYS A 144 4.75 -5.13 -11.25
N PHE A 145 3.51 -4.77 -10.93
CA PHE A 145 2.76 -5.34 -9.82
C PHE A 145 2.53 -6.84 -10.01
N LEU A 146 2.04 -7.27 -11.19
CA LEU A 146 1.89 -8.68 -11.53
C LEU A 146 3.20 -9.44 -11.44
N THR A 147 4.28 -8.87 -11.98
CA THR A 147 5.61 -9.49 -11.93
C THR A 147 6.09 -9.64 -10.49
N ALA A 148 5.91 -8.62 -9.64
CA ALA A 148 6.30 -8.67 -8.23
C ALA A 148 5.51 -9.73 -7.43
N LEU A 149 4.19 -9.81 -7.64
CA LEU A 149 3.36 -10.83 -7.00
C LEU A 149 3.75 -12.24 -7.45
N LEU A 150 3.96 -12.43 -8.76
CA LEU A 150 4.30 -13.71 -9.34
C LEU A 150 5.67 -14.25 -8.88
N LEU A 151 6.66 -13.36 -8.70
CA LEU A 151 7.98 -13.74 -8.17
C LEU A 151 7.88 -14.28 -6.74
N ASN A 152 7.01 -13.69 -5.92
CA ASN A 152 6.84 -14.05 -4.51
C ASN A 152 5.84 -15.19 -4.28
N HIS A 153 4.84 -15.31 -5.17
CA HIS A 153 3.81 -16.34 -5.13
C HIS A 153 3.73 -17.07 -6.49
N PRO A 154 4.68 -17.97 -6.77
CA PRO A 154 4.74 -18.75 -8.01
C PRO A 154 3.43 -19.48 -8.35
N GLY A 155 2.69 -19.95 -7.33
CA GLY A 155 1.41 -20.64 -7.50
C GLY A 155 0.31 -19.80 -8.15
N LEU A 156 0.44 -18.47 -8.18
CA LEU A 156 -0.52 -17.61 -8.89
C LEU A 156 -0.51 -17.84 -10.41
N ALA A 157 0.56 -18.42 -10.96
CA ALA A 157 0.69 -18.71 -12.39
C ALA A 157 -0.38 -19.67 -12.93
N GLU A 158 -0.99 -20.51 -12.07
CA GLU A 158 -2.07 -21.42 -12.45
C GLU A 158 -3.34 -20.68 -12.88
N HIS A 159 -3.52 -19.43 -12.44
CA HIS A 159 -4.71 -18.63 -12.71
C HIS A 159 -4.57 -17.75 -13.96
N VAL A 160 -3.49 -17.93 -14.72
CA VAL A 160 -3.22 -17.13 -15.91
C VAL A 160 -3.68 -17.89 -17.15
N ASP A 161 -4.91 -17.60 -17.56
CA ASP A 161 -5.49 -18.09 -18.82
C ASP A 161 -5.37 -17.04 -19.93
N ASP A 162 -5.30 -17.52 -21.17
CA ASP A 162 -5.52 -16.72 -22.40
C ASP A 162 -4.66 -15.44 -22.52
N ILE A 163 -3.33 -15.61 -22.51
CA ILE A 163 -2.35 -14.51 -22.65
C ILE A 163 -1.66 -14.47 -24.02
N GLU A 164 -2.20 -15.19 -25.01
CA GLU A 164 -1.54 -15.30 -26.32
C GLU A 164 -1.42 -13.95 -27.04
N PHE A 165 -2.47 -13.14 -26.98
CA PHE A 165 -2.49 -11.82 -27.61
C PHE A 165 -1.62 -10.80 -26.88
N LEU A 166 -1.26 -11.07 -25.62
CA LEU A 166 -0.35 -10.23 -24.85
C LEU A 166 1.11 -10.33 -25.35
N LYS A 167 1.46 -11.38 -26.09
CA LYS A 167 2.79 -11.56 -26.71
C LYS A 167 3.09 -10.50 -27.77
N THR A 168 2.06 -9.86 -28.34
CA THR A 168 2.19 -8.84 -29.38
C THR A 168 2.48 -7.45 -28.80
N ALA A 169 2.42 -7.29 -27.47
CA ALA A 169 2.68 -6.00 -26.82
C ALA A 169 4.18 -5.61 -26.93
N PRO A 170 4.51 -4.39 -27.40
CA PRO A 170 5.89 -3.93 -27.55
C PRO A 170 6.58 -3.51 -26.23
N ASP A 171 5.94 -3.74 -25.09
CA ASP A 171 6.40 -3.27 -23.79
C ASP A 171 7.49 -4.22 -23.20
N ALA A 172 8.60 -3.62 -22.75
CA ALA A 172 9.70 -4.34 -22.11
C ALA A 172 9.28 -4.97 -20.79
N ASP A 173 8.44 -4.28 -20.00
CA ASP A 173 7.91 -4.81 -18.73
C ASP A 173 7.00 -6.01 -19.00
N MET A 174 6.18 -5.94 -20.06
CA MET A 174 5.30 -7.04 -20.46
C MET A 174 6.09 -8.26 -20.95
N THR A 175 7.14 -8.02 -21.74
CA THR A 175 8.03 -9.07 -22.22
C THR A 175 8.75 -9.76 -21.05
N LEU A 176 9.14 -9.00 -20.03
CA LEU A 176 9.75 -9.55 -18.81
C LEU A 176 8.73 -10.38 -18.01
N PHE A 177 7.53 -9.85 -17.79
CA PHE A 177 6.44 -10.56 -17.11
C PHE A 177 6.13 -11.91 -17.77
N LEU A 178 5.96 -11.94 -19.10
CA LEU A 178 5.65 -13.16 -19.84
C LEU A 178 6.77 -14.21 -19.74
N ARG A 179 8.03 -13.77 -19.73
CA ARG A 179 9.15 -14.69 -19.50
C ARG A 179 9.15 -15.24 -18.08
N VAL A 180 8.92 -14.40 -17.07
CA VAL A 180 8.88 -14.84 -15.67
C VAL A 180 7.74 -15.84 -15.48
N LEU A 181 6.58 -15.55 -16.05
CA LEU A 181 5.42 -16.44 -16.05
C LEU A 181 5.74 -17.80 -16.65
N LYS A 182 6.40 -17.85 -17.82
CA LYS A 182 6.81 -19.12 -18.42
C LYS A 182 7.68 -19.96 -17.47
N VAL A 183 8.70 -19.34 -16.86
CA VAL A 183 9.61 -20.05 -15.95
C VAL A 183 8.89 -20.57 -14.72
N VAL A 184 7.96 -19.78 -14.17
CA VAL A 184 7.16 -20.12 -13.00
C VAL A 184 6.14 -21.23 -13.33
N GLN A 185 5.52 -21.20 -14.51
CA GLN A 185 4.61 -22.27 -14.97
C GLN A 185 5.33 -23.60 -15.14
N GLU A 186 6.57 -23.58 -15.65
CA GLU A 186 7.42 -24.78 -15.75
C GLU A 186 7.92 -25.25 -14.38
N ASN A 187 8.00 -24.35 -13.39
CA ASN A 187 8.57 -24.63 -12.07
C ASN A 187 7.75 -24.01 -10.92
N PRO A 188 6.56 -24.55 -10.59
CA PRO A 188 5.64 -23.95 -9.62
C PRO A 188 6.18 -23.86 -8.18
N ASN A 189 7.21 -24.65 -7.85
CA ASN A 189 7.80 -24.70 -6.51
C ASN A 189 9.02 -23.76 -6.33
N TYR A 190 9.35 -22.94 -7.33
CA TYR A 190 10.52 -22.08 -7.28
C TYR A 190 10.35 -20.91 -6.32
N LYS A 191 11.14 -20.88 -5.25
CA LYS A 191 11.33 -19.67 -4.44
C LYS A 191 11.95 -18.52 -5.29
N PRO A 192 11.74 -17.24 -4.92
CA PRO A 192 12.32 -16.09 -5.62
C PRO A 192 13.84 -16.24 -5.89
N SER A 193 14.58 -16.78 -4.92
CA SER A 193 16.02 -17.04 -5.05
C SER A 193 16.40 -17.96 -6.21
N HIS A 194 15.59 -19.01 -6.48
CA HIS A 194 15.81 -19.91 -7.60
C HIS A 194 15.52 -19.22 -8.93
N ILE A 195 14.50 -18.36 -8.98
CA ILE A 195 14.17 -17.57 -10.15
C ILE A 195 15.33 -16.60 -10.49
N PHE A 196 15.89 -15.91 -9.49
CA PHE A 196 17.04 -15.01 -9.71
C PHE A 196 18.29 -15.76 -10.17
N ALA A 197 18.57 -16.93 -9.58
CA ALA A 197 19.69 -17.77 -9.98
C ALA A 197 19.52 -18.29 -11.41
N TYR A 198 18.30 -18.73 -11.78
CA TYR A 198 17.96 -19.10 -13.14
C TYR A 198 18.18 -17.93 -14.10
N TRP A 199 17.68 -16.74 -13.78
CA TRP A 199 17.81 -15.54 -14.62
C TRP A 199 19.26 -15.16 -14.90
N LEU A 200 20.11 -15.22 -13.86
CA LEU A 200 21.52 -14.93 -13.98
C LEU A 200 22.24 -15.94 -14.88
N GLY A 201 21.86 -17.21 -14.81
CA GLY A 201 22.46 -18.30 -15.61
C GLY A 201 21.99 -18.36 -17.06
N THR A 202 20.71 -18.09 -17.35
CA THR A 202 20.13 -18.27 -18.69
C THR A 202 20.13 -17.00 -19.53
N HIS A 203 19.97 -15.83 -18.91
CA HIS A 203 19.84 -14.57 -19.64
C HIS A 203 21.10 -13.71 -19.57
N GLY A 204 22.02 -13.99 -18.64
CA GLY A 204 23.27 -13.22 -18.45
C GLY A 204 23.05 -11.73 -18.17
N ASN A 205 21.79 -11.31 -17.97
CA ASN A 205 21.39 -9.92 -17.95
C ASN A 205 21.32 -9.44 -16.50
N ALA A 206 22.44 -8.90 -16.02
CA ALA A 206 22.52 -8.35 -14.67
C ALA A 206 21.53 -7.19 -14.43
N GLN A 207 21.03 -6.54 -15.47
CA GLN A 207 20.04 -5.46 -15.33
C GLN A 207 18.65 -6.02 -15.04
N GLU A 208 18.18 -7.00 -15.81
CA GLU A 208 16.89 -7.65 -15.56
C GLU A 208 16.86 -8.32 -14.19
N THR A 209 17.93 -9.02 -13.80
CA THR A 209 18.01 -9.64 -12.48
C THR A 209 17.91 -8.59 -11.36
N LYS A 210 18.54 -7.42 -11.52
CA LYS A 210 18.40 -6.30 -10.57
C LYS A 210 16.96 -5.78 -10.51
N VAL A 211 16.30 -5.65 -11.66
CA VAL A 211 14.88 -5.24 -11.72
C VAL A 211 14.01 -6.26 -10.99
N LEU A 212 14.18 -7.55 -11.24
CA LEU A 212 13.42 -8.62 -10.57
C LEU A 212 13.67 -8.62 -9.06
N GLN A 213 14.92 -8.42 -8.61
CA GLN A 213 15.24 -8.28 -7.20
C GLN A 213 14.57 -7.06 -6.57
N ALA A 214 14.60 -5.91 -7.23
CA ALA A 214 13.93 -4.69 -6.75
C ALA A 214 12.40 -4.86 -6.69
N LEU A 215 11.80 -5.52 -7.68
CA LEU A 215 10.37 -5.82 -7.71
C LEU A 215 9.97 -6.80 -6.60
N ALA A 216 10.75 -7.85 -6.37
CA ALA A 216 10.48 -8.81 -5.31
C ALA A 216 10.65 -8.21 -3.90
N ALA A 217 11.59 -7.28 -3.72
CA ALA A 217 11.83 -6.58 -2.46
C ALA A 217 10.85 -5.42 -2.19
N SER A 218 9.95 -5.13 -3.13
CA SER A 218 8.97 -4.05 -3.01
C SER A 218 8.05 -4.23 -1.79
N GLU A 219 7.76 -3.13 -1.08
CA GLU A 219 6.87 -3.08 0.10
C GLU A 219 5.45 -3.60 -0.14
N LEU A 220 5.06 -3.85 -1.40
CA LEU A 220 3.81 -4.49 -1.75
C LEU A 220 3.65 -5.89 -1.13
N TYR A 221 4.76 -6.58 -0.87
CA TYR A 221 4.80 -7.94 -0.30
C TYR A 221 4.65 -7.99 1.22
N HIS A 222 4.78 -6.86 1.91
CA HIS A 222 4.52 -6.76 3.34
C HIS A 222 3.31 -5.86 3.57
N PRO A 223 2.10 -6.26 3.14
CA PRO A 223 0.90 -5.57 3.61
C PRO A 223 0.98 -5.52 5.15
N PRO A 224 0.81 -4.33 5.76
CA PRO A 224 0.82 -4.23 7.21
C PRO A 224 -0.08 -5.32 7.80
N LYS A 225 0.42 -6.10 8.76
CA LYS A 225 -0.33 -7.23 9.33
C LYS A 225 -1.73 -6.74 9.74
N GLY A 226 -2.78 -7.31 9.14
CA GLY A 226 -4.17 -6.95 9.39
C GLY A 226 -4.88 -6.14 8.29
N THR A 227 -4.28 -5.89 7.11
CA THR A 227 -5.01 -5.25 5.99
C THR A 227 -5.98 -6.17 5.25
N GLY A 228 -5.98 -7.48 5.54
CA GLY A 228 -6.84 -8.46 4.85
C GLY A 228 -6.60 -8.50 3.33
N ARG A 229 -5.40 -8.10 2.87
CA ARG A 229 -5.08 -8.08 1.45
C ARG A 229 -4.95 -9.51 0.96
N ASP A 230 -5.77 -9.87 0.00
CA ASP A 230 -5.71 -11.15 -0.69
C ASP A 230 -4.87 -10.98 -1.95
N ASP A 231 -3.63 -11.46 -1.90
CA ASP A 231 -2.68 -11.35 -3.01
C ASP A 231 -3.16 -12.11 -4.26
N HIS A 232 -3.99 -13.14 -4.09
CA HIS A 232 -4.61 -13.84 -5.20
C HIS A 232 -5.65 -12.97 -5.88
N GLN A 233 -6.58 -12.40 -5.10
CA GLN A 233 -7.61 -11.49 -5.62
C GLN A 233 -6.98 -10.28 -6.33
N GLU A 234 -5.96 -9.66 -5.72
CA GLU A 234 -5.25 -8.50 -6.28
C GLU A 234 -4.52 -8.84 -7.59
N PHE A 235 -3.92 -10.04 -7.66
CA PHE A 235 -3.31 -10.55 -8.88
C PHE A 235 -4.35 -10.73 -9.98
N CYS A 236 -5.45 -11.43 -9.70
CA CYS A 236 -6.52 -11.69 -10.66
C CYS A 236 -7.15 -10.38 -11.15
N ASP A 237 -7.47 -9.43 -10.26
CA ASP A 237 -8.05 -8.15 -10.62
C ASP A 237 -7.11 -7.31 -11.48
N THR A 238 -5.82 -7.29 -11.14
CA THR A 238 -4.82 -6.56 -11.93
C THR A 238 -4.60 -7.21 -13.29
N LEU A 239 -4.55 -8.55 -13.34
CA LEU A 239 -4.42 -9.30 -14.59
C LEU A 239 -5.61 -9.03 -15.49
N ASN A 240 -6.84 -9.12 -14.97
CA ASN A 240 -8.06 -8.79 -15.70
C ASN A 240 -8.03 -7.36 -16.26
N HIS A 241 -7.55 -6.40 -15.47
CA HIS A 241 -7.41 -5.02 -15.92
C HIS A 241 -6.42 -4.89 -17.09
N VAL A 242 -5.24 -5.51 -16.95
CA VAL A 242 -4.20 -5.52 -17.98
C VAL A 242 -4.68 -6.20 -19.26
N THR A 243 -5.24 -7.40 -19.14
CA THR A 243 -5.77 -8.21 -20.24
C THR A 243 -6.85 -7.44 -20.99
N ARG A 244 -7.77 -6.80 -20.27
CA ARG A 244 -8.82 -5.97 -20.87
C ARG A 244 -8.25 -4.73 -21.56
N SER A 245 -7.31 -4.03 -20.92
CA SER A 245 -6.68 -2.84 -21.52
C SER A 245 -5.91 -3.19 -22.79
N ALA A 246 -5.19 -4.31 -22.78
CA ALA A 246 -4.47 -4.80 -23.94
C ALA A 246 -5.43 -5.22 -25.05
N PHE A 247 -6.50 -5.95 -24.71
CA PHE A 247 -7.54 -6.32 -25.66
C PHE A 247 -8.22 -5.10 -26.29
N ASP A 248 -8.57 -4.09 -25.49
CA ASP A 248 -9.20 -2.86 -25.97
C ASP A 248 -8.26 -2.03 -26.87
N ALA A 249 -6.94 -2.19 -26.74
CA ALA A 249 -5.96 -1.56 -27.63
C ALA A 249 -5.80 -2.27 -28.99
N LEU A 250 -6.25 -3.52 -29.12
CA LEU A 250 -6.10 -4.28 -30.37
C LEU A 250 -6.94 -3.69 -31.53
N PRO A 251 -6.48 -3.85 -32.79
CA PRO A 251 -7.27 -3.54 -33.97
C PRO A 251 -8.58 -4.35 -34.02
N ALA A 252 -9.61 -3.81 -34.69
CA ALA A 252 -10.92 -4.45 -34.78
C ALA A 252 -10.87 -5.88 -35.36
N ALA A 253 -10.01 -6.11 -36.36
CA ALA A 253 -9.84 -7.43 -36.96
C ALA A 253 -9.26 -8.45 -35.96
N GLU A 254 -8.22 -8.08 -35.20
CA GLU A 254 -7.59 -8.96 -34.21
C GLU A 254 -8.53 -9.25 -33.04
N LYS A 255 -9.30 -8.26 -32.57
CA LYS A 255 -10.36 -8.46 -31.57
C LYS A 255 -11.38 -9.50 -32.03
N ALA A 256 -11.83 -9.43 -33.28
CA ALA A 256 -12.77 -10.39 -33.83
C ALA A 256 -12.16 -11.79 -33.91
N ILE A 257 -10.90 -11.93 -34.35
CA ILE A 257 -10.21 -13.22 -34.40
C ILE A 257 -10.12 -13.84 -33.01
N HIS A 258 -9.73 -13.04 -32.01
CA HIS A 258 -9.64 -13.48 -30.61
C HIS A 258 -10.99 -13.97 -30.07
N LEU A 259 -12.06 -13.17 -30.23
CA LEU A 259 -13.40 -13.54 -29.77
C LEU A 259 -13.95 -14.76 -30.51
N LEU A 260 -13.62 -14.94 -31.80
CA LEU A 260 -14.02 -16.11 -32.57
C LEU A 260 -13.31 -17.40 -32.12
N ALA A 261 -12.09 -17.29 -31.58
CA ALA A 261 -11.33 -18.43 -31.08
C ALA A 261 -11.84 -18.95 -29.72
N GLN A 262 -12.62 -18.15 -28.98
CA GLN A 262 -13.15 -18.54 -27.68
C GLN A 262 -14.28 -19.58 -27.82
N ASN A 263 -14.22 -20.62 -26.95
CA ASN A 263 -15.21 -21.70 -26.92
C ASN A 263 -16.60 -21.24 -26.47
N THR A 264 -16.65 -20.29 -25.54
CA THR A 264 -17.90 -19.70 -25.01
C THR A 264 -17.80 -18.20 -25.03
N LEU A 265 -18.90 -17.53 -25.41
CA LEU A 265 -18.99 -16.07 -25.41
C LEU A 265 -20.08 -15.62 -24.43
N ASN A 266 -19.78 -14.62 -23.61
CA ASN A 266 -20.76 -13.96 -22.75
C ASN A 266 -21.54 -12.86 -23.50
N GLU A 267 -22.60 -12.33 -22.88
CA GLU A 267 -23.45 -11.31 -23.50
C GLU A 267 -22.67 -10.05 -23.93
N ARG A 268 -21.62 -9.69 -23.18
CA ARG A 268 -20.78 -8.52 -23.50
C ARG A 268 -19.94 -8.78 -24.74
N GLU A 269 -19.33 -9.95 -24.85
CA GLU A 269 -18.51 -10.38 -25.99
C GLU A 269 -19.35 -10.56 -27.25
N ILE A 270 -20.56 -11.10 -27.13
CA ILE A 270 -21.54 -11.17 -28.23
C ILE A 270 -21.86 -9.76 -28.76
N LYS A 271 -22.14 -8.81 -27.85
CA LYS A 271 -22.36 -7.40 -28.23
C LYS A 271 -21.12 -6.77 -28.86
N GLN A 272 -19.93 -7.09 -28.37
CA GLN A 272 -18.67 -6.63 -28.96
C GLN A 272 -18.46 -7.20 -30.37
N LEU A 273 -18.73 -8.49 -30.62
CA LEU A 273 -18.67 -9.09 -31.96
C LEU A 273 -19.63 -8.41 -32.93
N HIS A 274 -20.86 -8.12 -32.50
CA HIS A 274 -21.80 -7.34 -33.30
C HIS A 274 -21.26 -5.94 -33.65
N LYS A 275 -20.68 -5.26 -32.65
CA LYS A 275 -20.07 -3.93 -32.84
C LYS A 275 -18.88 -3.99 -33.81
N ILE A 276 -17.98 -4.96 -33.63
CA ILE A 276 -16.79 -5.14 -34.49
C ILE A 276 -17.21 -5.43 -35.93
N ARG A 277 -18.21 -6.29 -36.14
CA ARG A 277 -18.74 -6.59 -37.48
C ARG A 277 -19.17 -5.33 -38.25
N MET A 278 -19.73 -4.34 -37.56
CA MET A 278 -20.14 -3.05 -38.15
C MET A 278 -18.95 -2.12 -38.41
N GLN A 279 -17.86 -2.25 -37.66
CA GLN A 279 -16.66 -1.40 -37.77
C GLN A 279 -15.63 -1.89 -38.78
N LEU A 280 -15.72 -3.16 -39.19
CA LEU A 280 -14.83 -3.76 -40.19
C LEU A 280 -15.04 -3.13 -41.58
N ALA A 281 -13.95 -2.90 -42.30
CA ALA A 281 -13.96 -2.35 -43.67
C ALA A 281 -14.63 -3.32 -44.67
N ASP A 282 -14.93 -2.83 -45.88
CA ASP A 282 -15.49 -3.63 -46.97
C ASP A 282 -14.39 -4.20 -47.89
N ASP A 283 -13.30 -4.69 -47.30
CA ASP A 283 -12.26 -5.43 -48.01
C ASP A 283 -12.53 -6.95 -48.00
N PRO A 284 -11.90 -7.75 -48.89
CA PRO A 284 -12.18 -9.19 -49.00
C PRO A 284 -11.94 -9.96 -47.69
N GLN A 285 -10.90 -9.59 -46.94
CA GLN A 285 -10.48 -10.25 -45.71
C GLN A 285 -11.43 -9.94 -44.54
N SER A 286 -11.86 -8.69 -44.42
CA SER A 286 -12.86 -8.22 -43.46
C SER A 286 -14.24 -8.78 -43.79
N ASN A 287 -14.57 -8.98 -45.06
CA ASN A 287 -15.82 -9.63 -45.47
C ASN A 287 -15.86 -11.12 -45.09
N GLU A 288 -14.75 -11.84 -45.22
CA GLU A 288 -14.63 -13.20 -44.71
C GLU A 288 -14.82 -13.23 -43.18
N LEU A 289 -14.19 -12.29 -42.46
CA LEU A 289 -14.30 -12.18 -41.01
C LEU A 289 -15.74 -11.83 -40.59
N LYS A 290 -16.41 -10.89 -41.28
CA LYS A 290 -17.84 -10.56 -41.08
C LYS A 290 -18.72 -11.81 -41.21
N ASN A 291 -18.44 -12.70 -42.18
CA ASN A 291 -19.19 -13.93 -42.38
C ASN A 291 -18.95 -14.95 -41.26
N LYS A 292 -17.70 -15.12 -40.80
CA LYS A 292 -17.38 -15.96 -39.64
C LYS A 292 -18.08 -15.47 -38.37
N ILE A 293 -18.09 -14.15 -38.13
CA ILE A 293 -18.82 -13.53 -37.02
C ILE A 293 -20.33 -13.82 -37.11
N LYS A 294 -20.94 -13.68 -38.31
CA LYS A 294 -22.36 -14.03 -38.49
C LYS A 294 -22.64 -15.48 -38.14
N GLN A 295 -21.82 -16.42 -38.61
CA GLN A 295 -22.02 -17.85 -38.35
C GLN A 295 -21.96 -18.15 -36.85
N ARG A 296 -21.02 -17.53 -36.12
CA ARG A 296 -20.86 -17.72 -34.68
C ARG A 296 -22.02 -17.15 -33.86
N LEU A 297 -22.62 -16.05 -34.31
CA LEU A 297 -23.71 -15.34 -33.60
C LEU A 297 -25.12 -15.92 -33.86
N VAL A 298 -25.25 -16.85 -34.82
CA VAL A 298 -26.52 -17.49 -35.18
C VAL A 298 -26.73 -18.81 -34.41
N VAL A 299 -25.68 -19.34 -33.79
CA VAL A 299 -25.68 -20.52 -32.90
C VAL A 299 -25.92 -20.08 -31.47
#